data_AF-A0A2V6F8X4-F1
#
_entry.id   AF-A0A2V6F8X4-F1
#
_cell.length_a   1.000
_cell.length_b   1.000
_cell.length_c   1.000
_cell.angle_alpha   90.00
_cell.angle_beta   90.00
_cell.angle_gamma   90.00
#
_symmetry.space_group_name_H-M   'P 1'
#
loop_
_entity.id
_entity.type
_entity.pdbx_description
1 polymer ?
#
loop_
_entity_poly.entity_id
_entity_poly.type
_entity_poly.pdbx_seq_one_letter_code
_entity_poly.pdbx_strand_id
1 'polypeptide(L)'
;MNRDQSLKRIRESPAGWDFLLIGGGATGLGAAVDAAARGYRTVLVEQGDFAKATSSRSTKLVHGGLRYLRQGDFLLVRESLRERALLLQNAPHLVHPLSFIVPHYAWWEGAFYGAGLKLYDLLAGKFRLNKSRPISRQEVLEHLPTLEPRGLRGGIRYFDGQFDDARLAVCLAQTLENLGGTPLNYARVESLLKENG
;
A
#
# COMPACT_ATOMS: atom_id res chain seq x y z
N MET A 1 9.34 -17.49 10.64
CA MET A 1 8.17 -18.16 10.06
C MET A 1 8.48 -19.62 9.80
N ASN A 2 8.03 -20.48 10.72
CA ASN A 2 8.12 -21.94 10.57
C ASN A 2 6.70 -22.54 10.52
N ARG A 3 6.32 -23.09 9.37
CA ARG A 3 4.96 -23.59 9.14
C ARG A 3 4.60 -24.74 10.08
N ASP A 4 5.52 -25.66 10.34
CA ASP A 4 5.27 -26.82 11.20
C ASP A 4 5.06 -26.37 12.65
N GLN A 5 5.79 -25.35 13.08
CA GLN A 5 5.57 -24.72 14.38
C GLN A 5 4.20 -24.03 14.46
N SER A 6 3.79 -23.29 13.42
CA SER A 6 2.45 -22.68 13.37
C SER A 6 1.35 -23.73 13.44
N LEU A 7 1.46 -24.82 12.67
CA LEU A 7 0.50 -25.92 12.67
C LEU A 7 0.41 -26.59 14.04
N LYS A 8 1.57 -26.81 14.68
CA LYS A 8 1.65 -27.36 16.04
C LYS A 8 0.94 -26.46 17.05
N ARG A 9 1.23 -25.15 17.04
CA ARG A 9 0.56 -24.17 17.92
C ARG A 9 -0.95 -24.16 17.75
N ILE A 10 -1.44 -24.24 16.51
CA ILE A 10 -2.89 -24.27 16.24
C ILE A 10 -3.53 -25.53 16.81
N ARG A 11 -2.93 -26.70 16.62
CA ARG A 11 -3.46 -27.99 17.11
C ARG A 11 -3.40 -28.13 18.63
N GLU A 12 -2.35 -27.60 19.23
CA GLU A 12 -2.05 -27.81 20.65
C GLU A 12 -2.56 -26.66 21.54
N SER A 13 -3.15 -25.59 20.99
CA SER A 13 -3.66 -24.47 21.78
C SER A 13 -4.89 -24.88 22.59
N PRO A 14 -4.77 -25.08 23.92
CA PRO A 14 -5.88 -25.60 24.72
C PRO A 14 -6.89 -24.50 25.07
N ALA A 15 -6.47 -23.23 25.00
CA ALA A 15 -7.26 -22.08 25.38
C ALA A 15 -8.11 -21.52 24.22
N GLY A 16 -7.94 -22.03 22.99
CA GLY A 16 -8.58 -21.50 21.79
C GLY A 16 -7.96 -20.20 21.26
N TRP A 17 -8.68 -19.55 20.33
CA TRP A 17 -8.27 -18.34 19.62
C TRP A 17 -9.36 -17.27 19.72
N ASP A 18 -8.96 -16.00 19.86
CA ASP A 18 -9.89 -14.87 19.91
C ASP A 18 -10.26 -14.40 18.50
N PHE A 19 -9.30 -14.43 17.57
CA PHE A 19 -9.48 -14.08 16.16
C PHE A 19 -8.96 -15.18 15.24
N LEU A 20 -9.81 -15.59 14.30
CA LEU A 20 -9.45 -16.38 13.12
C LEU A 20 -9.60 -15.50 11.87
N LEU A 21 -8.49 -15.21 11.21
CA LEU A 21 -8.48 -14.48 9.94
C LEU A 21 -8.29 -15.46 8.78
N ILE A 22 -9.15 -15.36 7.78
CA ILE A 22 -9.15 -16.23 6.60
C ILE A 22 -8.73 -15.39 5.40
N GLY A 23 -7.56 -15.70 4.84
CA GLY A 23 -6.96 -14.99 3.72
C GLY A 23 -5.69 -14.24 4.12
N GLY A 24 -4.57 -14.61 3.51
CA GLY A 24 -3.23 -14.06 3.71
C GLY A 24 -2.86 -12.98 2.69
N GLY A 25 -3.83 -12.19 2.24
CA GLY A 25 -3.60 -10.96 1.48
C GLY A 25 -3.33 -9.75 2.39
N ALA A 26 -3.15 -8.57 1.80
CA ALA A 26 -2.86 -7.33 2.52
C ALA A 26 -3.90 -7.04 3.63
N THR A 27 -5.18 -7.22 3.35
CA THR A 27 -6.27 -6.99 4.32
C THR A 27 -6.19 -7.94 5.51
N GLY A 28 -6.09 -9.25 5.27
CA GLY A 28 -6.05 -10.24 6.35
C GLY A 28 -4.77 -10.12 7.18
N LEU A 29 -3.62 -9.94 6.54
CA LEU A 29 -2.35 -9.74 7.24
C LEU A 29 -2.34 -8.45 8.08
N GLY A 30 -2.84 -7.34 7.54
CA GLY A 30 -2.95 -6.09 8.28
C GLY A 30 -3.88 -6.19 9.48
N ALA A 31 -5.06 -6.79 9.31
CA ALA A 31 -6.01 -7.00 10.39
C ALA A 31 -5.47 -7.98 11.46
N ALA A 32 -4.72 -9.01 11.05
CA ALA A 32 -4.12 -9.94 12.00
C ALA A 32 -3.04 -9.28 12.84
N VAL A 33 -2.19 -8.45 12.23
CA VAL A 33 -1.18 -7.66 12.95
C VAL A 33 -1.83 -6.70 13.93
N ASP A 34 -2.90 -6.00 13.55
CA ASP A 34 -3.64 -5.11 14.47
C ASP A 34 -4.24 -5.90 15.65
N ALA A 35 -4.90 -7.04 15.39
CA ALA A 35 -5.47 -7.88 16.45
C ALA A 35 -4.38 -8.39 17.41
N ALA A 36 -3.27 -8.92 16.89
CA ALA A 36 -2.17 -9.41 17.70
C ALA A 36 -1.48 -8.28 18.50
N ALA A 37 -1.32 -7.09 17.90
CA ALA A 37 -0.74 -5.93 18.58
C ALA A 37 -1.58 -5.45 19.77
N ARG A 38 -2.89 -5.75 19.77
CA ARG A 38 -3.81 -5.47 20.89
C ARG A 38 -3.84 -6.59 21.95
N GLY A 39 -3.04 -7.64 21.77
CA GLY A 39 -2.92 -8.75 22.72
C GLY A 39 -3.91 -9.90 22.50
N TYR A 40 -4.65 -9.92 21.40
CA TYR A 40 -5.57 -11.02 21.09
C TYR A 40 -4.84 -12.24 20.55
N ARG A 41 -5.28 -13.44 20.96
CA ARG A 41 -4.79 -14.70 20.41
C ARG A 41 -5.29 -14.84 18.99
N THR A 42 -4.40 -14.57 18.05
CA THR A 42 -4.75 -14.39 16.64
C THR A 42 -4.14 -15.50 15.80
N VAL A 43 -4.97 -16.17 15.01
CA VAL A 43 -4.54 -17.11 13.98
C VAL A 43 -4.96 -16.58 12.61
N LEU A 44 -4.06 -16.68 11.63
CA LEU A 44 -4.35 -16.37 10.24
C LEU A 44 -4.07 -17.59 9.37
N VAL A 45 -5.03 -17.95 8.52
CA VAL A 45 -4.91 -19.08 7.59
C VAL A 45 -5.07 -18.62 6.14
N GLU A 46 -4.22 -19.13 5.25
CA GLU A 46 -4.23 -18.84 3.81
C GLU A 46 -4.17 -20.14 3.02
N GLN A 47 -5.01 -20.30 2.00
CA GLN A 47 -5.06 -21.52 1.19
C GLN A 47 -3.85 -21.71 0.27
N GLY A 48 -3.23 -20.63 -0.19
CA GLY A 48 -2.05 -20.60 -1.05
C GLY A 48 -0.83 -20.08 -0.30
N ASP A 49 0.02 -19.34 -1.00
CA ASP A 49 1.09 -18.57 -0.35
C ASP A 49 0.58 -17.17 0.03
N PHE A 50 1.26 -16.52 0.97
CA PHE A 50 0.92 -15.15 1.36
C PHE A 50 0.99 -14.20 0.15
N ALA A 51 0.00 -13.32 0.03
CA ALA A 51 -0.19 -12.38 -1.07
C ALA A 51 -0.25 -12.98 -2.49
N LYS A 52 -0.42 -14.30 -2.68
CA LYS A 52 -0.41 -14.96 -4.00
C LYS A 52 -1.42 -14.40 -5.02
N ALA A 53 -2.51 -13.80 -4.55
CA ALA A 53 -3.57 -13.23 -5.39
C ALA A 53 -3.35 -11.72 -5.65
N THR A 54 -4.37 -10.88 -5.42
CA THR A 54 -4.36 -9.44 -5.76
C THR A 54 -3.23 -8.66 -5.09
N SER A 55 -2.86 -9.03 -3.87
CA SER A 55 -1.86 -8.30 -3.06
C SER A 55 -0.41 -8.43 -3.56
N SER A 56 -0.14 -9.19 -4.62
CA SER A 56 1.16 -9.20 -5.33
C SER A 56 1.07 -8.71 -6.78
N ARG A 57 -0.12 -8.28 -7.22
CA ARG A 57 -0.44 -7.90 -8.61
C ARG A 57 -0.90 -6.45 -8.73
N SER A 58 -0.51 -5.62 -7.76
CA SER A 58 -0.78 -4.18 -7.82
C SER A 58 0.15 -3.49 -8.82
N THR A 59 -0.10 -2.20 -9.06
CA THR A 59 0.84 -1.32 -9.75
C THR A 59 2.11 -1.03 -8.95
N LYS A 60 2.21 -1.56 -7.71
CA LYS A 60 3.33 -1.36 -6.77
C LYS A 60 3.52 0.10 -6.38
N LEU A 61 2.42 0.84 -6.38
CA LEU A 61 2.35 2.24 -5.97
C LEU A 61 1.44 2.39 -4.75
N VAL A 62 1.89 3.19 -3.80
CA VAL A 62 1.08 3.69 -2.69
C VAL A 62 0.63 5.09 -3.07
N HIS A 63 -0.43 5.16 -3.89
CA HIS A 63 -0.86 6.43 -4.47
C HIS A 63 -1.70 7.25 -3.49
N GLY A 64 -1.49 8.57 -3.44
CA GLY A 64 -2.33 9.47 -2.64
C GLY A 64 -3.65 9.87 -3.31
N GLY A 65 -3.99 9.30 -4.48
CA GLY A 65 -5.34 9.39 -5.03
C GLY A 65 -5.61 10.59 -5.95
N LEU A 66 -4.65 11.01 -6.77
CA LEU A 66 -4.81 12.13 -7.72
C LEU A 66 -6.05 12.00 -8.63
N ARG A 67 -6.46 10.76 -8.96
CA ARG A 67 -7.69 10.49 -9.72
C ARG A 67 -8.95 10.89 -8.94
N TYR A 68 -9.01 10.58 -7.64
CA TYR A 68 -10.13 10.92 -6.77
C TYR A 68 -10.23 12.43 -6.54
N LEU A 69 -9.09 13.14 -6.59
CA LEU A 69 -9.08 14.61 -6.57
C LEU A 69 -9.91 15.21 -7.70
N ARG A 70 -9.86 14.62 -8.91
CA ARG A 70 -10.69 15.07 -10.05
C ARG A 70 -12.18 14.79 -9.86
N GLN A 71 -12.53 13.87 -8.98
CA GLN A 71 -13.92 13.52 -8.62
C GLN A 71 -14.44 14.36 -7.45
N GLY A 72 -13.60 15.19 -6.83
CA GLY A 72 -13.95 16.01 -5.67
C GLY A 72 -13.94 15.28 -4.33
N ASP A 73 -13.42 14.04 -4.28
CA ASP A 73 -13.35 13.26 -3.05
C ASP A 73 -12.11 13.62 -2.21
N PHE A 74 -12.16 14.81 -1.61
CA PHE A 74 -11.05 15.36 -0.85
C PHE A 74 -10.73 14.59 0.42
N LEU A 75 -11.73 13.95 1.04
CA LEU A 75 -11.55 13.16 2.25
C LEU A 75 -10.71 11.91 1.95
N LEU A 76 -11.07 11.17 0.90
CA LEU A 76 -10.33 9.98 0.47
C LEU A 76 -8.89 10.32 0.07
N VAL A 77 -8.68 11.46 -0.62
CA VAL A 77 -7.33 11.93 -0.97
C VAL A 77 -6.49 12.22 0.28
N ARG A 78 -7.06 12.92 1.27
CA ARG A 78 -6.34 13.24 2.52
C ARG A 78 -6.01 11.98 3.32
N GLU A 79 -6.94 11.03 3.40
CA GLU A 79 -6.71 9.74 4.05
C GLU A 79 -5.60 8.96 3.34
N SER A 80 -5.68 8.82 2.02
CA SER A 80 -4.66 8.11 1.21
C SER A 80 -3.27 8.74 1.37
N LEU A 81 -3.18 10.07 1.39
CA LEU A 81 -1.93 10.80 1.59
C LEU A 81 -1.35 10.59 3.00
N ARG A 82 -2.21 10.55 4.02
CA ARG A 82 -1.81 10.26 5.41
C ARG A 82 -1.31 8.82 5.55
N GLU A 83 -2.08 7.85 5.06
CA GLU A 83 -1.71 6.42 5.16
C GLU A 83 -0.41 6.12 4.39
N ARG A 84 -0.20 6.75 3.23
CA ARG A 84 1.09 6.67 2.53
C ARG A 84 2.26 7.13 3.39
N ALA A 85 2.11 8.24 4.11
CA ALA A 85 3.18 8.75 4.98
C ALA A 85 3.42 7.83 6.19
N LEU A 86 2.36 7.28 6.78
CA LEU A 86 2.47 6.30 7.87
C LEU A 86 3.14 5.00 7.39
N LEU A 87 2.78 4.51 6.21
CA LEU A 87 3.39 3.30 5.66
C LEU A 87 4.88 3.51 5.35
N LEU A 88 5.26 4.70 4.85
CA LEU A 88 6.66 5.08 4.68
C LEU A 88 7.42 5.11 6.01
N GLN A 89 6.80 5.61 7.07
CA GLN A 89 7.38 5.63 8.42
C GLN A 89 7.53 4.22 9.01
N ASN A 90 6.53 3.36 8.79
CA ASN A 90 6.47 2.02 9.37
C ASN A 90 7.36 1.02 8.63
N ALA A 91 7.49 1.15 7.32
CA ALA A 91 8.26 0.24 6.47
C ALA A 91 9.18 0.99 5.49
N PRO A 92 10.13 1.81 5.98
CA PRO A 92 11.02 2.61 5.13
C PRO A 92 11.98 1.77 4.27
N HIS A 93 12.13 0.49 4.59
CA HIS A 93 12.92 -0.48 3.83
C HIS A 93 12.15 -1.13 2.66
N LEU A 94 10.84 -0.87 2.55
CA LEU A 94 9.97 -1.39 1.49
C LEU A 94 9.25 -0.28 0.72
N VAL A 95 9.02 0.86 1.35
CA VAL A 95 8.28 1.99 0.77
C VAL A 95 9.23 3.14 0.56
N HIS A 96 9.16 3.75 -0.62
CA HIS A 96 10.05 4.83 -1.02
C HIS A 96 9.29 5.93 -1.77
N PRO A 97 9.72 7.19 -1.69
CA PRO A 97 9.22 8.24 -2.57
C PRO A 97 9.60 7.95 -4.02
N LEU A 98 8.64 8.05 -4.92
CA LEU A 98 8.83 7.97 -6.38
C LEU A 98 8.35 9.27 -7.03
N SER A 99 9.17 9.82 -7.91
CA SER A 99 8.80 11.01 -8.69
C SER A 99 8.06 10.63 -9.96
N PHE A 100 7.04 11.40 -10.30
CA PHE A 100 6.22 11.28 -11.50
C PHE A 100 6.24 12.58 -12.27
N ILE A 101 6.14 12.49 -13.60
CA ILE A 101 6.08 13.65 -14.50
C ILE A 101 4.77 13.58 -15.27
N VAL A 102 3.98 14.65 -15.21
CA VAL A 102 2.81 14.86 -16.07
C VAL A 102 3.25 15.78 -17.22
N PRO A 103 3.60 15.24 -18.40
CA PRO A 103 3.96 16.06 -19.55
C PRO A 103 2.73 16.79 -20.09
N HIS A 104 2.92 17.95 -20.70
CA HIS A 104 1.85 18.69 -21.35
C HIS A 104 2.26 19.25 -22.72
N TYR A 105 1.29 19.28 -23.64
CA TYR A 105 1.46 19.62 -25.05
C TYR A 105 0.62 20.84 -25.44
N ALA A 106 -0.49 21.07 -24.73
CA ALA A 106 -1.24 22.31 -24.87
C ALA A 106 -0.73 23.41 -23.93
N TRP A 107 -0.96 24.66 -24.30
CA TRP A 107 -0.48 25.82 -23.53
C TRP A 107 -1.19 25.98 -22.18
N TRP A 108 -2.45 25.58 -22.09
CA TRP A 108 -3.28 25.70 -20.87
C TRP A 108 -3.11 24.54 -19.89
N GLU A 109 -2.70 23.36 -20.38
CA GLU A 109 -2.54 22.13 -19.58
C GLU A 109 -1.52 22.31 -18.44
N GLY A 110 -0.44 23.05 -18.69
CA GLY A 110 0.56 23.35 -17.67
C GLY A 110 -0.03 24.05 -16.45
N ALA A 111 -0.90 25.04 -16.68
CA ALA A 111 -1.60 25.75 -15.61
C ALA A 111 -2.64 24.85 -14.93
N PHE A 112 -3.41 24.08 -15.70
CA PHE A 112 -4.43 23.18 -15.19
C PHE A 112 -3.85 22.07 -14.29
N TYR A 113 -2.87 21.31 -14.78
CA TYR A 113 -2.20 20.27 -14.00
C TYR A 113 -1.39 20.86 -12.85
N GLY A 114 -0.76 22.02 -13.06
CA GLY A 114 -0.08 22.76 -12.01
C GLY A 114 -1.01 23.08 -10.84
N ALA A 115 -2.18 23.67 -11.11
CA ALA A 115 -3.17 23.99 -10.08
C ALA A 115 -3.67 22.74 -9.34
N GLY A 116 -3.98 21.66 -10.08
CA GLY A 116 -4.41 20.40 -9.49
C GLY A 116 -3.35 19.78 -8.57
N LEU A 117 -2.09 19.78 -8.98
CA LEU A 117 -0.99 19.25 -8.17
C LEU A 117 -0.61 20.17 -7.00
N LYS A 118 -0.84 21.49 -7.11
CA LYS A 118 -0.75 22.41 -5.96
C LYS A 118 -1.84 22.16 -4.93
N LEU A 119 -3.08 21.90 -5.38
CA LEU A 119 -4.17 21.49 -4.49
C LEU A 119 -3.83 20.15 -3.82
N TYR A 120 -3.29 19.20 -4.57
CA TYR A 120 -2.81 17.92 -4.03
C TYR A 120 -1.72 18.11 -2.96
N ASP A 121 -0.72 18.95 -3.21
CA ASP A 121 0.31 19.31 -2.23
C ASP A 121 -0.27 19.98 -0.98
N LEU A 122 -1.29 20.81 -1.15
CA LEU A 122 -1.98 21.48 -0.05
C LEU A 122 -2.74 20.48 0.83
N LEU A 123 -3.46 19.53 0.20
CA LEU A 123 -4.16 18.45 0.90
C LEU A 123 -3.19 17.52 1.62
N ALA A 124 -2.02 17.27 1.04
CA ALA A 124 -0.96 16.49 1.66
C ALA A 124 -0.41 17.17 2.93
N GLY A 125 -0.28 18.50 2.92
CA GLY A 125 0.19 19.27 4.06
C GLY A 125 1.54 18.74 4.58
N LYS A 126 1.56 18.28 5.84
CA LYS A 126 2.74 17.69 6.48
C LYS A 126 3.11 16.28 5.98
N PHE A 127 2.19 15.60 5.29
CA PHE A 127 2.38 14.25 4.73
C PHE A 127 2.89 14.27 3.28
N ARG A 128 3.32 15.45 2.80
CA ARG A 128 3.88 15.61 1.47
C ARG A 128 5.31 15.06 1.44
N LEU A 129 5.59 14.20 0.45
CA LEU A 129 6.92 13.65 0.22
C LEU A 129 7.91 14.70 -0.30
N ASN A 130 7.50 15.48 -1.31
CA ASN A 130 8.26 16.60 -1.84
C ASN A 130 7.31 17.54 -2.60
N LYS A 131 7.73 18.79 -2.87
CA LYS A 131 6.92 19.80 -3.56
C LYS A 131 6.75 19.47 -5.03
N SER A 132 5.52 19.59 -5.54
CA SER A 132 5.27 19.63 -6.97
C SER A 132 5.89 20.89 -7.58
N ARG A 133 6.48 20.77 -8.78
CA ARG A 133 7.01 21.90 -9.52
C ARG A 133 6.86 21.73 -11.03
N PRO A 134 6.65 22.83 -11.78
CA PRO A 134 6.80 22.79 -13.23
C PRO A 134 8.26 22.47 -13.59
N ILE A 135 8.43 21.76 -14.70
CA ILE A 135 9.72 21.40 -15.27
C ILE A 135 9.74 21.74 -16.76
N SER A 136 10.91 22.12 -17.27
CA SER A 136 11.06 22.55 -18.66
C SER A 136 10.92 21.36 -19.62
N ARG A 137 10.68 21.63 -20.90
CA ARG A 137 10.71 20.60 -21.96
C ARG A 137 12.01 19.80 -21.94
N GLN A 138 13.14 20.50 -21.76
CA GLN A 138 14.45 19.87 -21.70
C GLN A 138 14.53 18.91 -20.50
N GLU A 139 14.13 19.35 -19.31
CA GLU A 139 14.13 18.52 -18.09
C GLU A 139 13.19 17.30 -18.22
N VAL A 140 12.05 17.45 -18.90
CA VAL A 140 11.16 16.30 -19.20
C VAL A 140 11.88 15.27 -20.06
N LEU A 141 12.54 15.69 -21.14
CA LEU A 141 13.21 14.78 -22.07
C LEU A 141 14.48 14.16 -21.46
N GLU A 142 15.14 14.84 -20.52
CA GLU A 142 16.23 14.27 -19.73
C GLU A 142 15.73 13.11 -18.85
N HIS A 143 14.55 13.23 -18.25
CA HIS A 143 13.95 12.16 -17.44
C HIS A 143 13.22 11.09 -18.26
N LEU A 144 12.64 11.45 -19.41
CA LEU A 144 11.79 10.61 -20.25
C LEU A 144 12.24 10.71 -21.72
N PRO A 145 13.41 10.15 -22.09
CA PRO A 145 14.00 10.34 -23.43
C PRO A 145 13.20 9.68 -24.56
N THR A 146 12.29 8.75 -24.25
CA THR A 146 11.43 8.05 -25.22
C THR A 146 10.09 8.75 -25.47
N LEU A 147 9.84 9.89 -24.80
CA LEU A 147 8.60 10.65 -24.95
C LEU A 147 8.56 11.38 -26.31
N GLU A 148 7.38 11.51 -26.92
CA GLU A 148 7.19 12.24 -28.18
C GLU A 148 7.67 13.71 -28.06
N PRO A 149 8.76 14.11 -28.74
CA PRO A 149 9.32 15.44 -28.54
C PRO A 149 8.52 16.55 -29.23
N ARG A 150 7.74 16.23 -30.27
CA ARG A 150 7.01 17.22 -31.07
C ARG A 150 5.81 17.73 -30.30
N GLY A 151 5.75 19.06 -30.15
CA GLY A 151 4.66 19.73 -29.45
C GLY A 151 4.76 19.68 -27.92
N LEU A 152 5.71 18.93 -27.34
CA LEU A 152 5.95 18.92 -25.90
C LEU A 152 6.37 20.32 -25.43
N ARG A 153 5.66 20.85 -24.43
CA ARG A 153 5.91 22.21 -23.91
C ARG A 153 6.63 22.20 -22.57
N GLY A 154 6.44 21.15 -21.77
CA GLY A 154 7.00 21.01 -20.44
C GLY A 154 6.29 19.91 -19.67
N GLY A 155 6.45 19.91 -18.35
CA GLY A 155 5.78 18.96 -17.47
C GLY A 155 5.61 19.50 -16.06
N ILE A 156 4.87 18.77 -15.25
CA ILE A 156 4.80 19.01 -13.81
C ILE A 156 5.34 17.76 -13.12
N ARG A 157 6.43 17.93 -12.35
CA ARG A 157 6.97 16.87 -11.53
C ARG A 157 6.27 16.87 -10.18
N TYR A 158 5.80 15.71 -9.74
CA TYR A 158 5.20 15.50 -8.41
C TYR A 158 5.70 14.17 -7.82
N PHE A 159 5.31 13.87 -6.59
CA PHE A 159 5.80 12.70 -5.86
C PHE A 159 4.67 11.87 -5.28
N ASP A 160 4.81 10.56 -5.43
CA ASP A 160 3.94 9.56 -4.80
C ASP A 160 4.77 8.43 -4.16
N GLY A 161 4.12 7.44 -3.55
CA GLY A 161 4.79 6.30 -2.94
C GLY A 161 4.95 5.14 -3.91
N GLN A 162 6.10 4.48 -3.87
CA GLN A 162 6.31 3.15 -4.44
C GLN A 162 6.55 2.16 -3.30
N PHE A 163 6.13 0.91 -3.48
CA PHE A 163 6.40 -0.15 -2.52
C PHE A 163 6.54 -1.52 -3.19
N ASP A 164 7.14 -2.47 -2.47
CA ASP A 164 7.08 -3.88 -2.81
C ASP A 164 5.89 -4.54 -2.09
N ASP A 165 4.87 -4.90 -2.87
CA ASP A 165 3.59 -5.40 -2.37
C ASP A 165 3.69 -6.80 -1.76
N ALA A 166 4.38 -7.72 -2.44
CA ALA A 166 4.61 -9.07 -1.94
C ALA A 166 5.52 -9.07 -0.70
N ARG A 167 6.61 -8.28 -0.69
CA ARG A 167 7.50 -8.20 0.49
C ARG A 167 6.79 -7.57 1.68
N LEU A 168 5.94 -6.57 1.46
CA LEU A 168 5.14 -5.99 2.55
C LEU A 168 4.27 -7.05 3.22
N ALA A 169 3.63 -7.93 2.43
CA ALA A 169 2.86 -9.03 2.98
C ALA A 169 3.70 -10.02 3.80
N VAL A 170 4.89 -10.39 3.32
CA VAL A 170 5.81 -11.26 4.07
C VAL A 170 6.24 -10.59 5.38
N CYS A 171 6.57 -9.28 5.36
CA CYS A 171 6.91 -8.55 6.56
C CYS A 171 5.74 -8.49 7.55
N LEU A 172 4.51 -8.27 7.09
CA LEU A 172 3.33 -8.34 7.96
C LEU A 172 3.14 -9.73 8.58
N ALA A 173 3.35 -10.81 7.82
CA ALA A 173 3.29 -12.18 8.35
C ALA A 173 4.37 -12.42 9.43
N GLN A 174 5.59 -11.92 9.21
CA GLN A 174 6.67 -11.97 10.21
C GLN A 174 6.33 -11.12 11.45
N THR A 175 5.76 -9.93 11.26
CA THR A 175 5.30 -9.08 12.36
C THR A 175 4.21 -9.78 13.17
N LEU A 176 3.25 -10.44 12.53
CA LEU A 176 2.21 -11.22 13.21
C LEU A 176 2.83 -12.30 14.10
N GLU A 177 3.79 -13.07 13.58
CA GLU A 177 4.50 -14.10 14.35
C GLU A 177 5.28 -13.51 15.54
N ASN A 178 5.95 -12.36 15.34
CA ASN A 178 6.69 -11.65 16.38
C ASN A 178 5.76 -11.12 17.50
N LEU A 179 4.52 -10.78 17.18
CA LEU A 179 3.50 -10.37 18.14
C LEU A 179 2.80 -11.57 18.82
N GLY A 180 3.26 -12.80 18.58
CA GLY A 180 2.69 -14.01 19.17
C GLY A 180 1.47 -14.56 18.42
N GLY A 181 1.07 -13.93 17.31
CA GLY A 181 0.08 -14.48 16.40
C GLY A 181 0.62 -15.68 15.61
N THR A 182 -0.28 -16.43 14.97
CA THR A 182 0.08 -17.65 14.23
C THR A 182 -0.36 -17.58 12.77
N PRO A 183 0.54 -17.17 11.84
CA PRO A 183 0.30 -17.28 10.41
C PRO A 183 0.51 -18.72 9.90
N LEU A 184 -0.42 -19.21 9.09
CA LEU A 184 -0.34 -20.53 8.43
C LEU A 184 -0.78 -20.42 6.96
N ASN A 185 0.17 -20.54 6.04
CA ASN A 185 -0.12 -20.66 4.59
C ASN A 185 -0.30 -22.14 4.17
N TYR A 186 -0.83 -22.34 2.97
CA TYR A 186 -1.22 -23.66 2.44
C TYR A 186 -2.18 -24.42 3.38
N ALA A 187 -3.15 -23.70 3.94
CA ALA A 187 -4.21 -24.19 4.79
C ALA A 187 -5.54 -23.59 4.33
N ARG A 188 -6.29 -24.38 3.55
CA ARG A 188 -7.63 -24.00 3.09
C ARG A 188 -8.63 -24.21 4.22
N VAL A 189 -9.47 -23.20 4.45
CA VAL A 189 -10.66 -23.35 5.28
C VAL A 189 -11.78 -23.93 4.41
N GLU A 190 -12.35 -25.04 4.85
CA GLU A 190 -13.43 -25.74 4.13
C GLU A 190 -14.81 -25.39 4.70
N SER A 191 -14.89 -25.20 6.02
CA SER A 191 -16.14 -24.88 6.71
C SER A 191 -15.86 -24.13 8.01
N LEU A 192 -16.85 -23.38 8.48
CA LEU A 192 -16.87 -22.82 9.83
C LEU A 192 -17.80 -23.67 10.69
N LEU A 193 -17.32 -24.06 11.87
CA LEU A 193 -18.15 -24.69 12.89
C LEU A 193 -18.69 -23.59 13.80
N LYS A 194 -20.01 -23.49 13.88
CA LYS A 194 -20.70 -22.54 14.74
C LYS A 194 -21.41 -23.31 15.84
N GLU A 195 -20.96 -23.12 17.07
CA GLU A 195 -21.58 -23.68 18.26
C GLU A 195 -22.16 -22.54 19.08
N ASN A 196 -23.41 -22.70 19.54
CA ASN A 196 -24.05 -21.81 20.53
C ASN A 196 -24.28 -20.33 20.16
N GLY A 197 -24.14 -19.92 18.90
CA GLY A 197 -24.65 -18.62 18.41
C GLY A 197 -23.59 -17.63 17.97
#